data_AF-A0A258D4M7-F1
#
_entry.id   AF-A0A258D4M7-F1
#
_cell.length_a   1.000
_cell.length_b   1.000
_cell.length_c   1.000
_cell.angle_alpha   90.00
_cell.angle_beta   90.00
_cell.angle_gamma   90.00
#
_symmetry.space_group_name_H-M   'P 1'
#
loop_
_entity.id
_entity.type
_entity.pdbx_description
1 polymer ?
#
loop_
_entity_poly.entity_id
_entity_poly.type
_entity_poly.pdbx_seq_one_letter_code
_entity_poly.pdbx_strand_id
1 'polypeptide(L)'
;MTKFVIAVGLPSISADPTGQAPHVNQPERDTRQSIVDTAERFFRDIGYQKTTVADIAKSLRMSPANVYRFFDSKKSINEAVLARFKGELEESLSLIIAEPRPAGARLRDMLLTSHRINQARFADQQRMQEMVCAAMEESWDAILGHIDQGPPPRR
;
A
#
# COMPACT_ATOMS: atom_id res chain seq x y z
N MET A 1 19.26 -20.69 12.18
CA MET A 1 20.32 -19.83 11.59
C MET A 1 19.80 -19.46 10.20
N THR A 2 19.47 -18.23 9.82
CA THR A 2 20.05 -16.93 10.18
C THR A 2 19.01 -15.84 9.89
N LYS A 3 18.74 -14.99 10.89
CA LYS A 3 18.07 -13.69 10.73
C LYS A 3 19.08 -12.76 10.05
N PHE A 4 18.74 -12.15 8.92
CA PHE A 4 19.50 -11.02 8.38
C PHE A 4 18.70 -9.74 8.64
N VAL A 5 19.10 -9.06 9.71
CA VAL A 5 18.73 -7.68 10.03
C VAL A 5 19.68 -6.80 9.22
N ILE A 6 19.17 -6.01 8.28
CA ILE A 6 19.96 -4.93 7.67
C ILE A 6 19.67 -3.67 8.48
N ALA A 7 20.66 -3.32 9.29
CA ALA A 7 20.79 -2.04 9.95
C ALA A 7 21.07 -0.96 8.91
N VAL A 8 20.22 0.07 8.85
CA VAL A 8 20.51 1.32 8.16
C VAL A 8 20.94 2.31 9.24
N GLY A 9 22.24 2.59 9.28
CA GLY A 9 22.80 3.63 10.13
C GLY A 9 22.47 5.01 9.56
N LEU A 10 21.74 5.82 10.33
CA LEU A 10 21.56 7.25 10.10
C LEU A 10 22.51 8.04 11.00
N PRO A 11 23.10 9.17 10.55
CA PRO A 11 23.92 10.02 11.39
C PRO A 11 23.04 10.80 12.39
N SER A 12 23.51 10.87 13.64
CA SER A 12 22.94 11.73 14.68
C SER A 12 23.16 13.21 14.33
N ILE A 13 22.08 13.95 14.11
CA ILE A 13 22.09 15.42 14.15
C ILE A 13 21.36 15.82 15.44
N SER A 14 22.11 16.39 16.37
CA SER A 14 21.57 17.11 17.53
C SER A 14 21.20 18.53 17.12
N ALA A 15 19.95 18.91 17.34
CA ALA A 15 19.55 20.31 17.50
C ALA A 15 18.47 20.38 18.59
N ASP A 16 18.70 21.29 19.54
CA ASP A 16 17.97 21.56 20.79
C ASP A 16 16.58 22.21 20.53
N PRO A 17 15.71 22.44 21.55
CA PRO A 17 14.29 22.11 21.52
C PRO A 17 13.46 23.37 21.21
N THR A 18 12.14 23.29 21.39
CA THR A 18 11.15 24.36 21.20
C THR A 18 10.57 24.43 19.80
N GLY A 19 9.65 23.50 19.54
CA GLY A 19 8.80 23.49 18.35
C GLY A 19 7.90 22.28 18.39
N GLN A 20 6.90 22.29 19.28
CA GLN A 20 5.92 21.21 19.39
C GLN A 20 5.19 21.07 18.04
N ALA A 21 5.65 20.12 17.22
CA ALA A 21 4.88 19.63 16.08
C ALA A 21 3.54 19.10 16.62
N PRO A 22 2.43 19.31 15.92
CA PRO A 22 1.13 18.85 16.41
C PRO A 22 1.21 17.37 16.72
N HIS A 23 0.75 16.95 17.90
CA HIS A 23 0.46 15.55 18.20
C HIS A 23 -0.65 15.09 17.24
N VAL A 24 -0.28 14.76 16.00
CA VAL A 24 -1.16 14.09 15.07
C VAL A 24 -1.61 12.82 15.77
N ASN A 25 -2.91 12.67 16.01
CA ASN A 25 -3.52 11.67 16.87
C ASN A 25 -3.00 10.24 16.58
N GLN A 26 -1.94 9.83 17.26
CA GLN A 26 -1.33 8.51 17.18
C GLN A 26 -2.35 7.35 17.31
N PRO A 27 -3.29 7.36 18.29
CA PRO A 27 -4.31 6.31 18.40
C PRO A 27 -5.27 6.25 17.19
N GLU A 28 -5.50 7.38 16.51
CA GLU A 28 -6.32 7.41 15.30
C GLU A 28 -5.57 6.82 14.10
N ARG A 29 -4.27 7.09 13.97
CA ARG A 29 -3.41 6.45 12.97
C ARG A 29 -3.34 4.94 13.17
N ASP A 30 -3.13 4.48 14.40
CA ASP A 30 -3.04 3.05 14.71
C ASP A 30 -4.37 2.33 14.44
N THR A 31 -5.49 3.00 14.73
CA THR A 31 -6.84 2.49 14.42
C THR A 31 -7.06 2.41 12.91
N ARG A 32 -6.71 3.47 12.17
CA ARG A 32 -6.84 3.49 10.70
C ARG A 32 -6.04 2.36 10.06
N GLN A 33 -4.82 2.11 10.54
CA GLN A 33 -3.98 1.02 10.05
C GLN A 33 -4.59 -0.36 10.36
N SER A 34 -5.12 -0.55 11.57
CA SER A 34 -5.78 -1.80 11.96
C SER A 34 -7.00 -2.13 11.09
N ILE A 35 -7.74 -1.11 10.65
CA ILE A 35 -8.84 -1.25 9.69
C ILE A 35 -8.32 -1.73 8.34
N VAL A 36 -7.26 -1.11 7.81
CA VAL A 36 -6.65 -1.48 6.52
C VAL A 36 -6.12 -2.91 6.55
N ASP A 37 -5.40 -3.30 7.60
CA ASP A 37 -4.81 -4.64 7.74
C ASP A 37 -5.89 -5.73 7.85
N THR A 38 -6.98 -5.43 8.56
CA THR A 38 -8.13 -6.34 8.66
C THR A 38 -8.87 -6.46 7.34
N ALA A 39 -9.11 -5.34 6.66
CA ALA A 39 -9.77 -5.32 5.37
C ALA A 39 -8.97 -6.10 4.31
N GLU A 40 -7.66 -5.89 4.25
CA GLU A 40 -6.77 -6.63 3.37
C GLU A 40 -6.88 -8.14 3.57
N ARG A 41 -6.85 -8.61 4.83
CA ARG A 41 -7.03 -10.03 5.15
C ARG A 41 -8.39 -10.55 4.70
N PHE A 42 -9.46 -9.79 4.92
CA PHE A 42 -10.80 -10.21 4.51
C PHE A 42 -10.95 -10.24 2.98
N PHE A 43 -10.42 -9.24 2.29
CA PHE A 43 -10.41 -9.20 0.82
C PHE A 43 -9.58 -10.36 0.23
N ARG A 44 -8.47 -10.72 0.90
CA ARG A 44 -7.65 -11.89 0.58
C ARG A 44 -8.42 -13.21 0.75
N ASP A 45 -9.02 -13.44 1.92
CA ASP A 45 -9.55 -14.75 2.30
C ASP A 45 -10.99 -14.96 1.81
N ILE A 46 -11.83 -13.93 1.94
CA ILE A 46 -13.27 -13.98 1.69
C ILE A 46 -13.61 -13.36 0.32
N GLY A 47 -12.78 -12.44 -0.17
CA GLY A 47 -12.99 -11.73 -1.42
C GLY A 47 -13.69 -10.40 -1.19
N TYR A 48 -13.34 -9.42 -2.04
CA TYR A 48 -13.82 -8.05 -1.92
C TYR A 48 -15.35 -7.99 -1.89
N GLN A 49 -16.03 -8.55 -2.89
CA GLN A 49 -17.49 -8.44 -3.00
C GLN A 49 -18.24 -9.03 -1.80
N LYS A 50 -17.73 -10.11 -1.20
CA LYS A 50 -18.36 -10.81 -0.08
C LYS A 50 -18.06 -10.20 1.29
N THR A 51 -17.13 -9.25 1.37
CA THR A 51 -16.73 -8.59 2.62
C THR A 51 -17.53 -7.31 2.82
N THR A 52 -18.09 -7.07 4.01
CA THR A 52 -18.75 -5.81 4.37
C THR A 52 -17.93 -5.00 5.39
N VAL A 53 -18.20 -3.69 5.48
CA VAL A 53 -17.62 -2.83 6.53
C VAL A 53 -18.03 -3.32 7.93
N ALA A 54 -19.23 -3.89 8.06
CA ALA A 54 -19.70 -4.47 9.32
C ALA A 54 -18.88 -5.70 9.74
N ASP A 55 -18.47 -6.55 8.79
CA ASP A 55 -17.61 -7.71 9.08
C ASP A 55 -16.23 -7.27 9.59
N ILE A 56 -15.66 -6.24 8.97
CA ILE A 56 -14.38 -5.64 9.37
C ILE A 56 -14.50 -5.04 10.77
N ALA A 57 -15.54 -4.24 11.02
CA ALA A 57 -15.81 -3.62 12.32
C ALA A 57 -15.96 -4.68 13.42
N LYS A 58 -16.71 -5.75 13.13
CA LYS A 58 -16.91 -6.88 14.04
C LYS A 58 -15.59 -7.57 14.38
N SER A 59 -14.73 -7.81 13.39
CA SER A 59 -13.39 -8.41 13.62
C SER A 59 -12.53 -7.55 14.54
N LEU A 60 -12.68 -6.22 14.49
CA LEU A 60 -11.95 -5.27 15.31
C LEU A 60 -12.65 -4.94 16.64
N ARG A 61 -13.81 -5.56 16.92
CA ARG A 61 -14.67 -5.25 18.09
C ARG A 61 -15.06 -3.76 18.15
N MET A 62 -15.29 -3.16 16.98
CA MET A 62 -15.72 -1.77 16.83
C MET A 62 -17.16 -1.70 16.31
N SER A 63 -17.82 -0.57 16.50
CA SER A 63 -19.07 -0.29 15.78
C SER A 63 -18.78 0.05 14.32
N PRO A 64 -19.68 -0.27 13.37
CA PRO A 64 -19.54 0.18 11.98
C PRO A 64 -19.40 1.71 11.87
N ALA A 65 -20.13 2.46 12.71
CA ALA A 65 -20.02 3.92 12.78
C ALA A 65 -18.61 4.40 13.13
N ASN A 66 -17.89 3.68 14.00
CA ASN A 66 -16.50 4.03 14.30
C ASN A 66 -15.59 3.80 13.10
N VAL A 67 -15.81 2.75 12.29
CA VAL A 67 -15.05 2.53 11.04
C VAL A 67 -15.33 3.63 10.02
N TYR A 68 -16.60 4.02 9.87
CA TYR A 68 -16.99 5.11 8.96
C TYR A 68 -16.39 6.47 9.34
N ARG A 69 -15.97 6.67 10.59
CA ARG A 69 -15.22 7.88 11.01
C ARG A 69 -13.84 7.99 10.35
N PHE A 70 -13.25 6.87 9.94
CA PHE A 70 -11.92 6.82 9.29
C PHE A 70 -11.99 6.65 7.78
N PHE A 71 -13.10 6.10 7.28
CA PHE A 71 -13.29 5.72 5.89
C PHE A 71 -14.75 5.89 5.49
N ASP A 72 -15.03 6.80 4.57
CA ASP A 72 -16.40 7.13 4.16
C ASP A 72 -17.09 6.00 3.38
N SER A 73 -16.32 5.02 2.90
CA SER A 73 -16.87 3.87 2.16
C SER A 73 -15.94 2.65 2.18
N LYS A 74 -16.49 1.47 1.86
CA LYS A 74 -15.71 0.26 1.57
C LYS A 74 -14.68 0.48 0.44
N LYS A 75 -15.03 1.31 -0.55
CA LYS A 75 -14.13 1.71 -1.64
C LYS A 75 -12.92 2.46 -1.10
N SER A 76 -13.10 3.43 -0.20
CA SER A 76 -11.98 4.17 0.41
C SER A 76 -11.05 3.30 1.26
N ILE A 77 -11.57 2.23 1.87
CA ILE A 77 -10.75 1.21 2.55
C ILE A 77 -9.94 0.43 1.51
N ASN A 78 -10.56 0.01 0.41
CA ASN A 78 -9.88 -0.69 -0.67
C ASN A 78 -8.78 0.17 -1.31
N GLU A 79 -9.04 1.44 -1.57
CA GLU A 79 -8.04 2.39 -2.07
C GLU A 79 -6.83 2.49 -1.12
N ALA A 80 -7.06 2.50 0.20
CA ALA A 80 -5.97 2.50 1.18
C ALA A 80 -5.18 1.17 1.19
N VAL A 81 -5.86 0.03 1.02
CA VAL A 81 -5.20 -1.27 0.85
C VAL A 81 -4.33 -1.27 -0.42
N LEU A 82 -4.86 -0.79 -1.54
CA LEU A 82 -4.13 -0.68 -2.82
C LEU A 82 -2.95 0.30 -2.75
N ALA A 83 -3.12 1.43 -2.06
CA ALA A 83 -2.05 2.41 -1.87
C ALA A 83 -0.87 1.83 -1.09
N ARG A 84 -1.12 0.97 -0.09
CA ARG A 84 -0.05 0.25 0.63
C ARG A 84 0.74 -0.65 -0.31
N PHE A 85 0.05 -1.37 -1.20
CA PHE A 85 0.71 -2.21 -2.20
C PHE A 85 1.54 -1.42 -3.20
N LYS A 86 1.00 -0.28 -3.67
CA LYS A 86 1.71 0.63 -4.57
C LYS A 86 2.99 1.15 -3.91
N GLY A 87 2.92 1.58 -2.65
CA GLY A 87 4.09 2.08 -1.90
C GLY A 87 5.21 1.06 -1.75
N GLU A 88 4.87 -0.19 -1.40
CA GLU A 88 5.86 -1.28 -1.28
C GLU A 88 6.56 -1.58 -2.62
N LEU A 89 5.81 -1.50 -3.73
CA LEU A 89 6.36 -1.66 -5.08
C LEU A 89 7.25 -0.47 -5.44
N GLU A 90 6.78 0.76 -5.22
CA GLU A 90 7.54 1.98 -5.49
C GLU A 90 8.85 2.05 -4.71
N GLU A 91 8.86 1.67 -3.43
CA GLU A 91 10.05 1.61 -2.61
C GLU A 91 11.05 0.58 -3.16
N SER A 92 10.57 -0.64 -3.48
CA SER A 92 11.40 -1.70 -4.05
C SER A 92 12.01 -1.31 -5.40
N LEU A 93 11.23 -0.63 -6.26
CA LEU A 93 11.70 -0.19 -7.57
C LEU A 93 12.63 1.01 -7.46
N SER A 94 12.41 1.93 -6.51
CA SER A 94 13.25 3.10 -6.29
C SER A 94 14.69 2.71 -5.96
N LEU A 95 14.88 1.64 -5.17
CA LEU A 95 16.21 1.10 -4.88
C LEU A 95 16.93 0.65 -6.16
N ILE A 96 16.24 -0.08 -7.05
CA ILE A 96 16.82 -0.56 -8.31
C ILE A 96 17.13 0.61 -9.26
N ILE A 97 16.25 1.62 -9.30
CA ILE A 97 16.42 2.80 -10.15
C ILE A 97 17.66 3.61 -9.74
N ALA A 98 17.92 3.74 -8.44
CA ALA A 98 19.02 4.53 -7.90
C ALA A 98 20.41 3.89 -8.15
N GLU A 99 20.47 2.63 -8.57
CA GLU A 99 21.74 1.94 -8.76
C GLU A 99 22.49 2.44 -10.02
N PRO A 100 23.82 2.66 -9.93
CA PRO A 100 24.64 3.11 -11.06
C PRO A 100 24.97 1.94 -12.00
N ARG A 101 23.93 1.34 -12.61
CA ARG A 101 24.02 0.20 -13.53
C ARG A 101 23.39 0.53 -14.89
N PRO A 102 23.78 -0.19 -15.96
CA PRO A 102 23.19 -0.03 -17.28
C PRO A 102 21.65 -0.14 -17.23
N ALA A 103 20.96 0.68 -18.02
CA ALA A 103 19.50 0.76 -18.03
C ALA A 103 18.83 -0.60 -18.28
N GLY A 104 19.39 -1.42 -19.18
CA GLY A 104 18.87 -2.77 -19.45
C GLY A 104 18.93 -3.70 -18.24
N ALA A 105 19.97 -3.60 -17.41
CA ALA A 105 20.08 -4.40 -16.18
C ALA A 105 19.06 -3.97 -15.13
N ARG A 106 18.87 -2.65 -14.97
CA ARG A 106 17.84 -2.10 -14.07
C ARG A 106 16.43 -2.49 -14.52
N LEU A 107 16.11 -2.37 -15.81
CA LEU A 107 14.81 -2.77 -16.36
C LEU A 107 14.53 -4.26 -16.13
N ARG A 108 15.53 -5.12 -16.36
CA ARG A 108 15.41 -6.56 -16.10
C ARG A 108 15.11 -6.83 -14.62
N ASP A 109 15.82 -6.18 -13.71
CA ASP A 109 15.63 -6.39 -12.28
C ASP A 109 14.32 -5.80 -11.76
N MET A 110 13.86 -4.69 -12.35
CA MET A 110 12.51 -4.15 -12.11
C MET A 110 11.44 -5.16 -12.51
N LEU A 111 11.53 -5.74 -13.72
CA LEU A 111 10.56 -6.75 -14.19
C LEU A 111 10.56 -7.99 -13.30
N LEU A 112 11.74 -8.50 -12.92
CA LEU A 112 11.85 -9.67 -12.04
C LEU A 112 11.35 -9.37 -10.62
N THR A 113 11.63 -8.18 -10.10
CA THR A 113 11.17 -7.76 -8.77
C THR A 113 9.66 -7.58 -8.73
N SER A 114 9.10 -6.87 -9.71
CA SER A 114 7.65 -6.76 -9.89
C SER A 114 7.00 -8.14 -10.04
N HIS A 115 7.60 -9.02 -10.84
CA HIS A 115 7.08 -10.38 -11.04
C HIS A 115 7.15 -11.21 -9.76
N ARG A 116 8.23 -11.12 -8.97
CA ARG A 116 8.38 -11.81 -7.69
C ARG A 116 7.41 -11.30 -6.63
N ILE A 117 7.24 -9.98 -6.52
CA ILE A 117 6.29 -9.34 -5.59
C ILE A 117 4.86 -9.74 -5.94
N ASN A 118 4.54 -9.81 -7.23
CA ASN A 118 3.29 -10.39 -7.70
C ASN A 118 3.23 -11.89 -7.34
N GLN A 119 4.11 -12.76 -7.87
CA GLN A 119 4.08 -14.21 -7.64
C GLN A 119 4.03 -14.64 -6.16
N ALA A 120 4.85 -14.03 -5.29
CA ALA A 120 4.87 -14.33 -3.86
C ALA A 120 3.52 -14.03 -3.16
N ARG A 121 2.65 -13.25 -3.83
CA ARG A 121 1.29 -12.96 -3.40
C ARG A 121 0.24 -13.74 -4.17
N PHE A 122 0.52 -14.28 -5.36
CA PHE A 122 -0.45 -15.03 -6.17
C PHE A 122 -0.64 -16.49 -5.76
N ALA A 123 0.32 -17.11 -5.06
CA ALA A 123 0.26 -18.54 -4.74
C ALA A 123 -0.86 -18.92 -3.74
N ASP A 124 -1.52 -17.95 -3.10
CA ASP A 124 -2.52 -18.19 -2.03
C ASP A 124 -3.87 -17.48 -2.24
N GLN A 125 -4.11 -16.88 -3.43
CA GLN A 125 -4.87 -15.62 -3.45
C GLN A 125 -5.70 -15.28 -4.71
N GLN A 126 -6.40 -16.25 -5.30
CA GLN A 126 -7.28 -16.01 -6.46
C GLN A 126 -8.25 -14.81 -6.29
N ARG A 127 -8.70 -14.53 -5.06
CA ARG A 127 -9.66 -13.46 -4.73
C ARG A 127 -9.08 -12.04 -4.66
N MET A 128 -7.78 -11.90 -4.39
CA MET A 128 -7.10 -10.60 -4.40
C MET A 128 -6.91 -10.11 -5.85
N GLN A 129 -6.65 -11.03 -6.78
CA GLN A 129 -6.59 -10.74 -8.21
C GLN A 129 -7.94 -10.27 -8.75
N GLU A 130 -9.02 -10.95 -8.39
CA GLU A 130 -10.38 -10.53 -8.75
C GLU A 130 -10.70 -9.12 -8.25
N MET A 131 -10.24 -8.74 -7.05
CA MET A 131 -10.41 -7.38 -6.53
C MET A 131 -9.61 -6.33 -7.31
N VAL A 132 -8.36 -6.64 -7.68
CA VAL A 132 -7.53 -5.72 -8.49
C VAL A 132 -8.11 -5.59 -9.89
N CYS A 133 -8.51 -6.69 -10.53
CA CYS A 133 -9.20 -6.69 -11.82
C CYS A 133 -10.49 -5.86 -11.76
N ALA A 134 -11.34 -6.07 -10.74
CA ALA A 134 -12.56 -5.29 -10.56
C ALA A 134 -12.26 -3.79 -10.32
N ALA A 135 -11.22 -3.46 -9.54
CA ALA A 135 -10.81 -2.07 -9.33
C ALA A 135 -10.26 -1.42 -10.61
N MET A 136 -9.55 -2.18 -11.45
CA MET A 136 -9.05 -1.73 -12.75
C MET A 136 -10.17 -1.56 -13.78
N GLU A 137 -11.20 -2.41 -13.74
CA GLU A 137 -12.41 -2.26 -14.57
C GLU A 137 -13.29 -1.09 -14.11
N GLU A 138 -13.47 -0.89 -12.80
CA GLU A 138 -14.27 0.22 -12.25
C GLU A 138 -13.55 1.58 -12.26
N SER A 139 -12.22 1.60 -12.45
CA SER A 139 -11.38 2.82 -12.34
C SER A 139 -10.46 3.07 -13.54
N TRP A 140 -10.79 2.53 -14.72
CA TRP A 140 -10.01 2.72 -15.96
C TRP A 140 -9.73 4.22 -16.26
N ASP A 141 -10.70 5.09 -15.99
CA ASP A 141 -10.58 6.54 -16.20
C ASP A 141 -9.53 7.22 -15.30
N ALA A 142 -9.28 6.71 -14.09
CA ALA A 142 -8.27 7.27 -13.18
C ALA A 142 -6.84 6.95 -13.61
N ILE A 143 -6.64 5.79 -14.25
CA ILE A 143 -5.35 5.38 -14.82
C ILE A 143 -5.11 6.11 -16.14
N LEU A 144 -6.13 6.26 -16.99
CA LEU A 144 -6.05 7.09 -18.20
C LEU A 144 -5.71 8.54 -17.88
N GLY A 145 -6.30 9.12 -16.82
CA GLY A 145 -5.95 10.46 -16.35
C GLY A 145 -4.48 10.62 -15.93
N HIS A 146 -3.80 9.53 -15.53
CA HIS A 146 -2.35 9.53 -15.23
C HIS A 146 -1.49 9.40 -16.49
N ILE A 147 -2.02 8.80 -17.56
CA ILE A 147 -1.34 8.62 -18.86
C ILE A 147 -1.41 9.91 -19.69
N ASP A 148 -2.54 10.63 -19.64
CA ASP A 148 -2.74 11.90 -20.37
C ASP A 148 -1.93 13.08 -19.79
N GLN A 149 -1.47 13.00 -18.54
CA GLN A 149 -0.70 14.08 -17.92
C GLN A 149 0.71 14.24 -18.53
N GLY A 150 1.22 13.22 -19.24
CA GLY A 150 2.55 13.23 -19.85
C GLY A 150 3.70 13.45 -18.85
N PRO A 151 4.93 13.00 -19.14
CA PRO A 151 6.07 13.43 -18.33
C PRO A 151 6.26 14.95 -18.49
N PRO A 152 6.53 15.72 -17.40
CA PRO A 152 6.79 17.15 -17.52
C PRO A 152 7.97 17.40 -18.47
N PRO A 153 7.94 18.49 -19.27
CA PRO A 153 8.97 18.76 -20.26
C PRO A 153 10.34 18.88 -19.59
N ARG A 154 11.31 18.10 -20.07
CA ARG A 154 12.69 18.17 -19.58
C ARG A 154 13.28 19.53 -19.99
N ARG A 155 13.68 20.33 -19.00
CA ARG A 155 14.55 21.49 -19.20
C ARG A 155 16.00 21.05 -19.35
#